data_AF-A0A7V9LZY8-F1
#
_entry.id   AF-A0A7V9LZY8-F1
#
_cell.length_a   1.000
_cell.length_b   1.000
_cell.length_c   1.000
_cell.angle_alpha   90.00
_cell.angle_beta   90.00
_cell.angle_gamma   90.00
#
_symmetry.space_group_name_H-M   'P 1'
#
loop_
_entity.id
_entity.type
_entity.pdbx_description
1 polymer ?
#
loop_
_entity_poly.entity_id
_entity_poly.type
_entity_poly.pdbx_seq_one_letter_code
_entity_poly.pdbx_strand_id
1 'polypeptide(L)'
;VVGGPTRLGERVDLDHAADHLFGICLVNDWSARDIQAWEYVPLGPFLGKSFATSVSPWVMPLAALEAARVPGPAQDPPPLEYLVDADPWALDLAIQVEWNSTVVSRPPFASMYWTPGQQLAHLTVNGASLRTGDLFASGTVSGPEREQRGSFLELSWGGTEQVLIGGDETRTFLEDGDTVTLRATAPGAEGTRIGFGPLTGTVLPAR
;
A
#
# COMPACT_ATOMS: atom_id res chain seq x y z
N VAL A 1 -1.99 -2.83 -10.25
CA VAL A 1 -2.94 -2.63 -11.37
C VAL A 1 -2.92 -3.85 -12.25
N VAL A 2 -4.08 -4.46 -12.49
CA VAL A 2 -4.21 -5.64 -13.34
C VAL A 2 -4.08 -5.27 -14.81
N GLY A 3 -3.20 -5.96 -15.52
CA GLY A 3 -3.03 -5.87 -16.98
C GLY A 3 -3.66 -7.04 -17.73
N GLY A 4 -3.52 -8.25 -17.19
CA GLY A 4 -4.03 -9.50 -17.77
C GLY A 4 -5.34 -9.94 -17.10
N PRO A 5 -6.49 -9.95 -17.81
CA PRO A 5 -7.76 -10.42 -17.26
C PRO A 5 -7.84 -11.95 -17.19
N THR A 6 -8.80 -12.47 -16.43
CA THR A 6 -9.16 -13.91 -16.40
C THR A 6 -10.67 -14.09 -16.62
N ARG A 7 -11.11 -15.30 -16.95
CA ARG A 7 -12.54 -15.63 -16.98
C ARG A 7 -13.03 -16.02 -15.58
N LEU A 8 -14.33 -15.87 -15.35
CA LEU A 8 -14.95 -16.35 -14.11
C LEU A 8 -14.72 -17.87 -13.97
N GLY A 9 -14.23 -18.28 -12.80
CA GLY A 9 -13.85 -19.66 -12.48
C GLY A 9 -12.38 -19.99 -12.78
N GLU A 10 -11.66 -19.15 -13.52
CA GLU A 10 -10.22 -19.31 -13.74
C GLU A 10 -9.43 -18.76 -12.56
N ARG A 11 -8.40 -19.49 -12.16
CA ARG A 11 -7.48 -19.12 -11.08
C ARG A 11 -6.16 -18.67 -11.69
N VAL A 12 -5.46 -17.78 -11.01
CA VAL A 12 -4.09 -17.42 -11.37
C VAL A 12 -3.14 -18.15 -10.44
N ASP A 13 -2.35 -19.07 -11.00
CA ASP A 13 -1.26 -19.71 -10.26
C ASP A 13 -0.18 -18.68 -9.94
N LEU A 14 0.48 -18.85 -8.80
CA LEU A 14 1.48 -17.90 -8.30
C LEU A 14 2.59 -17.60 -9.31
N ASP A 15 3.10 -18.63 -9.99
CA ASP A 15 4.15 -18.53 -11.02
C ASP A 15 3.75 -17.64 -12.21
N HIS A 16 2.44 -17.52 -12.49
CA HIS A 16 1.89 -16.72 -13.58
C HIS A 16 1.37 -15.37 -13.11
N ALA A 17 1.42 -15.06 -11.81
CA ALA A 17 0.81 -13.85 -11.27
C ALA A 17 1.41 -12.57 -11.90
N ALA A 18 2.71 -12.56 -12.20
CA ALA A 18 3.38 -11.42 -12.82
C ALA A 18 2.81 -11.09 -14.22
N ASP A 19 2.35 -12.07 -14.98
CA ASP A 19 1.76 -11.88 -16.32
C ASP A 19 0.43 -11.12 -16.26
N HIS A 20 -0.23 -11.16 -15.11
CA HIS A 20 -1.50 -10.46 -14.86
C HIS A 20 -1.30 -9.06 -14.28
N LEU A 21 -0.08 -8.67 -13.88
CA LEU A 21 0.22 -7.38 -13.26
C LEU A 21 0.84 -6.42 -14.25
N PHE A 22 0.14 -5.34 -14.57
CA PHE A 22 0.69 -4.28 -15.41
C PHE A 22 1.76 -3.46 -14.67
N GLY A 23 1.44 -3.04 -13.45
CA GLY A 23 2.29 -2.13 -12.71
C GLY A 23 1.71 -1.68 -11.38
N ILE A 24 2.43 -0.80 -10.70
CA ILE A 24 2.13 -0.30 -9.36
C ILE A 24 2.04 1.22 -9.33
N CYS A 25 1.21 1.73 -8.42
CA CYS A 25 1.02 3.16 -8.17
C CYS A 25 0.87 3.38 -6.65
N LEU A 26 1.07 4.60 -6.18
CA LEU A 26 0.81 4.94 -4.79
C LEU A 26 -0.69 4.98 -4.53
N VAL A 27 -1.11 4.53 -3.36
CA VAL A 27 -2.49 4.56 -2.91
C VAL A 27 -2.54 5.17 -1.51
N ASN A 28 -3.40 6.16 -1.31
CA ASN A 28 -3.78 6.67 0.01
C ASN A 28 -5.24 6.29 0.27
N ASP A 29 -5.43 5.31 1.15
CA ASP A 29 -6.74 4.82 1.59
C ASP A 29 -7.21 5.60 2.83
N TRP A 30 -7.82 6.77 2.59
CA TRP A 30 -8.26 7.68 3.64
C TRP A 30 -9.26 7.00 4.56
N SER A 31 -9.17 7.31 5.86
CA SER A 31 -9.91 6.54 6.86
C SER A 31 -10.47 7.40 7.99
N ALA A 32 -11.78 7.32 8.22
CA ALA A 32 -12.45 7.85 9.40
C ALA A 32 -12.55 6.75 10.46
N ARG A 33 -11.63 6.75 11.43
CA ARG A 33 -11.38 5.62 12.34
C ARG A 33 -12.48 5.40 13.38
N ASP A 34 -13.12 6.47 13.80
CA ASP A 34 -14.29 6.46 14.68
C ASP A 34 -15.51 5.82 13.99
N ILE A 35 -15.83 6.23 12.76
CA ILE A 35 -16.89 5.63 11.94
C ILE A 35 -16.57 4.14 11.71
N GLN A 36 -15.33 3.85 11.29
CA GLN A 36 -14.87 2.49 11.03
C GLN A 36 -15.01 1.59 12.27
N ALA A 37 -14.60 2.08 13.45
CA ALA A 37 -14.65 1.30 14.69
C ALA A 37 -16.08 0.91 15.09
N TRP A 38 -17.06 1.78 14.80
CA TRP A 38 -18.47 1.50 15.06
C TRP A 38 -19.07 0.50 14.06
N GLU A 39 -18.76 0.64 12.76
CA GLU A 39 -19.47 -0.09 11.70
C GLU A 39 -18.88 -1.48 11.36
N TYR A 40 -17.59 -1.70 11.59
CA TYR A 40 -16.89 -2.80 10.90
C TYR A 40 -17.29 -4.20 11.37
N VAL A 41 -17.95 -4.33 12.52
CA VAL A 41 -18.43 -5.62 13.02
C VAL A 41 -19.87 -5.84 12.54
N PRO A 42 -20.18 -6.95 11.84
CA PRO A 42 -19.30 -8.07 11.46
C PRO A 42 -18.81 -8.04 10.00
N LEU A 43 -19.19 -7.02 9.22
CA LEU A 43 -19.11 -7.06 7.75
C LEU A 43 -17.86 -6.38 7.16
N GLY A 44 -17.00 -5.83 8.00
CA GLY A 44 -15.79 -5.13 7.62
C GLY A 44 -15.98 -3.63 7.37
N PRO A 45 -14.87 -2.92 7.07
CA PRO A 45 -14.89 -1.47 6.86
C PRO A 45 -15.77 -1.06 5.67
N PHE A 46 -16.52 0.02 5.81
CA PHE A 46 -17.40 0.54 4.77
C PHE A 46 -17.31 2.07 4.67
N LEU A 47 -18.18 2.82 5.36
CA LEU A 47 -18.24 4.28 5.27
C LEU A 47 -16.99 4.95 5.86
N GLY A 48 -16.32 4.29 6.80
CA GLY A 48 -15.03 4.70 7.32
C GLY A 48 -13.91 4.71 6.27
N LYS A 49 -14.15 4.19 5.06
CA LYS A 49 -13.20 4.09 3.94
C LYS A 49 -13.74 4.67 2.63
N SER A 50 -15.00 4.39 2.31
CA SER A 50 -15.57 4.65 0.98
C SER A 50 -15.74 6.13 0.62
N PHE A 51 -15.41 7.07 1.52
CA PHE A 51 -15.51 8.50 1.27
C PHE A 51 -14.39 9.03 0.36
N ALA A 52 -13.19 8.44 0.41
CA ALA A 52 -12.09 8.82 -0.47
C ALA A 52 -10.98 7.75 -0.53
N THR A 53 -10.51 7.44 -1.73
CA THR A 53 -9.22 6.78 -1.97
C THR A 53 -8.50 7.56 -3.06
N SER A 54 -7.24 7.94 -2.83
CA SER A 54 -6.43 8.66 -3.81
C SER A 54 -5.36 7.74 -4.40
N VAL A 55 -5.06 7.89 -5.68
CA VAL A 55 -4.02 7.14 -6.38
C VAL A 55 -3.07 8.07 -7.12
N SER A 56 -1.77 7.74 -7.20
CA SER A 56 -0.83 8.54 -7.99
C SER A 56 -1.16 8.43 -9.48
N PRO A 57 -0.96 9.50 -10.27
CA PRO A 57 -1.34 9.51 -11.69
C PRO A 57 -0.46 8.60 -12.56
N TRP A 58 0.75 8.28 -12.11
CA TRP A 58 1.67 7.41 -12.82
C TRP A 58 1.58 5.98 -12.29
N VAL A 59 1.27 5.05 -13.19
CA VAL A 59 1.38 3.61 -12.94
C VAL A 59 2.74 3.16 -13.45
N MET A 60 3.64 2.81 -12.54
CA MET A 60 4.98 2.34 -12.88
C MET A 60 4.90 0.89 -13.36
N PRO A 61 5.29 0.59 -14.62
CA PRO A 61 5.24 -0.77 -15.15
C PRO A 61 6.11 -1.71 -14.31
N LEU A 62 5.63 -2.94 -14.07
CA LEU A 62 6.37 -3.91 -13.26
C LEU A 62 7.74 -4.23 -13.88
N ALA A 63 7.83 -4.28 -15.21
CA ALA A 63 9.07 -4.50 -15.95
C ALA A 63 10.14 -3.42 -15.69
N ALA A 64 9.76 -2.20 -15.29
CA ALA A 64 10.73 -1.16 -14.93
C ALA A 64 11.37 -1.40 -13.55
N LEU A 65 10.74 -2.23 -12.71
CA LEU A 65 11.11 -2.45 -11.31
C LEU A 65 11.95 -3.71 -11.10
N GLU A 66 12.51 -4.27 -12.17
CA GLU A 66 13.33 -5.48 -12.09
C GLU A 66 14.53 -5.30 -11.14
N ALA A 67 15.20 -4.15 -11.21
CA ALA A 67 16.31 -3.81 -10.32
C ALA A 67 15.88 -3.55 -8.86
N ALA A 68 14.58 -3.41 -8.60
CA ALA A 68 14.02 -3.22 -7.27
C ALA A 68 13.57 -4.54 -6.63
N ARG A 69 13.63 -5.68 -7.34
CA ARG A 69 13.30 -6.98 -6.74
C ARG A 69 14.33 -7.34 -5.68
N VAL A 70 13.82 -7.74 -4.52
CA VAL A 70 14.62 -8.23 -3.38
C VAL A 70 13.95 -9.47 -2.80
N PRO A 71 14.67 -10.34 -2.07
CA PRO A 71 14.05 -11.46 -1.39
C PRO A 71 12.93 -10.98 -0.45
N GLY A 72 11.79 -11.69 -0.48
CA GLY A 72 10.67 -11.42 0.44
C GLY A 72 11.00 -11.82 1.89
N PRO A 73 10.21 -11.33 2.87
CA PRO A 73 10.35 -11.75 4.27
C PRO A 73 10.06 -13.25 4.42
N ALA A 74 10.77 -13.89 5.36
CA ALA A 74 10.50 -15.29 5.70
C ALA A 74 9.09 -15.43 6.29
N GLN A 75 8.35 -16.45 5.84
CA GLN A 75 6.98 -16.72 6.29
C GLN A 75 6.95 -17.90 7.28
N ASP A 76 6.40 -17.67 8.47
CA ASP A 76 6.17 -18.65 9.52
C ASP A 76 4.76 -18.44 10.14
N PRO A 77 3.85 -19.45 10.08
CA PRO A 77 4.02 -20.76 9.49
C PRO A 77 4.19 -20.71 7.96
N PRO A 78 4.74 -21.78 7.35
CA PRO A 78 4.75 -21.91 5.89
C PRO A 78 3.32 -21.77 5.33
N PRO A 79 3.14 -21.02 4.22
CA PRO A 79 1.85 -20.93 3.55
C PRO A 79 1.35 -22.30 3.05
N LEU A 80 0.06 -22.37 2.70
CA LEU A 80 -0.47 -23.49 1.94
C LEU A 80 0.18 -23.56 0.55
N GLU A 81 0.24 -24.76 -0.03
CA GLU A 81 0.98 -25.08 -1.26
C GLU A 81 0.76 -24.08 -2.41
N TYR A 82 -0.48 -23.65 -2.66
CA TYR A 82 -0.79 -22.69 -3.73
C TYR A 82 -0.24 -21.26 -3.52
N LEU A 83 0.31 -20.97 -2.34
CA LEU A 83 0.95 -19.70 -1.98
C LEU A 83 2.44 -19.86 -1.69
N VAL A 84 3.00 -21.05 -1.86
CA VAL A 84 4.44 -21.27 -1.73
C VAL A 84 5.10 -20.78 -3.01
N ASP A 85 5.87 -19.69 -2.89
CA ASP A 85 6.68 -19.15 -3.96
C ASP A 85 8.06 -19.83 -3.96
N ALA A 86 8.50 -20.34 -5.10
CA ALA A 86 9.84 -20.91 -5.21
C ALA A 86 10.93 -19.82 -5.20
N ASP A 87 10.59 -18.60 -5.61
CA ASP A 87 11.49 -17.45 -5.63
C ASP A 87 10.74 -16.18 -5.16
N PRO A 88 10.38 -16.08 -3.87
CA PRO A 88 9.58 -15.00 -3.35
C PRO A 88 10.32 -13.67 -3.49
N TRP A 89 9.73 -12.77 -4.27
CA TRP A 89 10.24 -11.42 -4.43
C TRP A 89 9.32 -10.39 -3.75
N ALA A 90 9.96 -9.44 -3.08
CA ALA A 90 9.39 -8.17 -2.66
C ALA A 90 9.98 -7.04 -3.52
N LEU A 91 9.53 -5.81 -3.27
CA LEU A 91 10.04 -4.62 -3.96
C LEU A 91 10.71 -3.67 -2.96
N ASP A 92 11.95 -3.29 -3.25
CA ASP A 92 12.66 -2.21 -2.56
C ASP A 92 12.12 -0.84 -3.03
N LEU A 93 11.02 -0.42 -2.40
CA LEU A 93 10.45 0.90 -2.58
C LEU A 93 10.71 1.75 -1.35
N ALA A 94 11.45 2.84 -1.54
CA ALA A 94 11.64 3.86 -0.51
C ALA A 94 10.43 4.79 -0.49
N ILE A 95 9.50 4.54 0.43
CA ILE A 95 8.27 5.34 0.63
C ILE A 95 8.53 6.46 1.65
N GLN A 96 7.91 7.60 1.42
CA GLN A 96 7.91 8.76 2.32
C GLN A 96 6.47 9.26 2.50
N VAL A 97 6.08 9.48 3.76
CA VAL A 97 4.82 10.12 4.14
C VAL A 97 5.13 11.50 4.70
N GLU A 98 4.60 12.54 4.07
CA GLU A 98 4.67 13.92 4.51
C GLU A 98 3.32 14.37 5.07
N TRP A 99 3.33 15.08 6.20
CA TRP A 99 2.21 15.81 6.78
C TRP A 99 2.59 17.29 6.87
N ASN A 100 1.87 18.15 6.15
CA ASN A 100 2.16 19.59 6.05
C ASN A 100 3.61 19.87 5.64
N SER A 101 4.12 19.11 4.66
CA SER A 101 5.52 19.14 4.17
C SER A 101 6.58 18.63 5.14
N THR A 102 6.20 18.20 6.35
CA THR A 102 7.10 17.53 7.29
C THR A 102 7.06 16.03 7.06
N VAL A 103 8.22 15.40 6.91
CA VAL A 103 8.30 13.93 6.84
C VAL A 103 8.00 13.34 8.20
N VAL A 104 6.93 12.54 8.28
CA VAL A 104 6.51 11.88 9.52
C VAL A 104 6.74 10.38 9.50
N SER A 105 6.92 9.77 8.31
CA SER A 105 7.18 8.33 8.20
C SER A 105 7.92 7.92 6.92
N ARG A 106 8.66 6.80 7.01
CA ARG A 106 9.43 6.13 5.96
C ARG A 106 9.18 4.62 5.98
N PRO A 107 7.97 4.14 5.64
CA PRO A 107 7.65 2.73 5.73
C PRO A 107 8.41 1.93 4.65
N PRO A 108 9.07 0.81 4.98
CA PRO A 108 9.79 0.00 4.02
C PRO A 108 8.84 -0.96 3.29
N PHE A 109 8.59 -0.77 1.99
CA PHE A 109 7.68 -1.67 1.25
C PHE A 109 8.18 -3.12 1.18
N ALA A 110 9.51 -3.32 1.21
CA ALA A 110 10.12 -4.65 1.21
C ALA A 110 9.73 -5.50 2.42
N SER A 111 9.16 -4.92 3.50
CA SER A 111 8.70 -5.66 4.67
C SER A 111 7.26 -6.20 4.55
N MET A 112 6.58 -5.98 3.43
CA MET A 112 5.25 -6.55 3.20
C MET A 112 5.30 -8.08 3.24
N TYR A 113 4.57 -8.66 4.20
CA TYR A 113 4.62 -10.10 4.48
C TYR A 113 4.04 -10.98 3.38
N TRP A 114 3.09 -10.47 2.61
CA TRP A 114 2.48 -11.14 1.47
C TRP A 114 2.84 -10.40 0.19
N THR A 115 3.39 -11.11 -0.78
CA THR A 115 3.81 -10.53 -2.06
C THR A 115 2.61 -10.17 -2.93
N PRO A 116 2.75 -9.25 -3.91
CA PRO A 116 1.68 -8.97 -4.88
C PRO A 116 1.24 -10.21 -5.65
N GLY A 117 2.16 -11.14 -5.94
CA GLY A 117 1.86 -12.42 -6.56
C GLY A 117 0.94 -13.29 -5.69
N GLN A 118 1.28 -13.43 -4.41
CA GLN A 118 0.47 -14.19 -3.45
C GLN A 118 -0.91 -13.55 -3.25
N GLN A 119 -0.99 -12.22 -3.18
CA GLN A 119 -2.26 -11.51 -3.09
C GLN A 119 -3.17 -11.81 -4.29
N LEU A 120 -2.62 -11.81 -5.51
CA LEU A 120 -3.38 -12.09 -6.72
C LEU A 120 -3.81 -13.57 -6.83
N ALA A 121 -2.90 -14.50 -6.49
CA ALA A 121 -3.22 -15.92 -6.43
C ALA A 121 -4.35 -16.18 -5.41
N HIS A 122 -4.26 -15.58 -4.23
CA HIS A 122 -5.30 -15.69 -3.21
C HIS A 122 -6.63 -15.06 -3.64
N LEU A 123 -6.59 -13.89 -4.30
CA LEU A 123 -7.78 -13.20 -4.80
C LEU A 123 -8.58 -14.08 -5.78
N THR A 124 -7.89 -14.86 -6.61
CA THR A 124 -8.51 -15.63 -7.70
C THR A 124 -8.77 -17.10 -7.37
N VAL A 125 -8.26 -17.62 -6.25
CA VAL A 125 -8.35 -19.06 -5.90
C VAL A 125 -9.79 -19.58 -5.78
N ASN A 126 -10.75 -18.70 -5.46
CA ASN A 126 -12.17 -19.04 -5.39
C ASN A 126 -12.90 -18.96 -6.75
N GLY A 127 -12.20 -18.61 -7.82
CA GLY A 127 -12.75 -18.41 -9.16
C GLY A 127 -13.19 -16.97 -9.46
N ALA A 128 -12.88 -15.98 -8.60
CA ALA A 128 -13.10 -14.58 -8.94
C ALA A 128 -12.28 -14.18 -10.18
N SER A 129 -12.93 -13.52 -11.13
CA SER A 129 -12.29 -13.06 -12.36
C SER A 129 -11.54 -11.74 -12.16
N LEU A 130 -10.42 -11.59 -12.86
CA LEU A 130 -9.69 -10.34 -13.00
C LEU A 130 -10.14 -9.57 -14.25
N ARG A 131 -10.22 -8.25 -14.17
CA ARG A 131 -10.44 -7.36 -15.31
C ARG A 131 -9.28 -6.39 -15.44
N THR A 132 -8.93 -6.03 -16.68
CA THR A 132 -7.93 -5.01 -16.94
C THR A 132 -8.33 -3.69 -16.26
N GLY A 133 -7.40 -3.10 -15.53
CA GLY A 133 -7.63 -1.89 -14.74
C GLY A 133 -8.15 -2.14 -13.32
N ASP A 134 -8.48 -3.38 -12.94
CA ASP A 134 -8.76 -3.68 -11.53
C ASP A 134 -7.55 -3.28 -10.67
N LEU A 135 -7.84 -2.67 -9.52
CA LEU A 135 -6.87 -2.22 -8.54
C LEU A 135 -7.06 -3.02 -7.25
N PHE A 136 -6.01 -3.66 -6.80
CA PHE A 136 -5.88 -4.16 -5.44
C PHE A 136 -4.69 -3.45 -4.78
N ALA A 137 -4.83 -3.14 -3.50
CA ALA A 137 -3.84 -2.40 -2.73
C ALA A 137 -3.14 -3.33 -1.73
N SER A 138 -1.92 -2.95 -1.32
CA SER A 138 -1.09 -3.74 -0.39
C SER A 138 -1.67 -3.88 1.02
N GLY A 139 -2.60 -3.00 1.40
CA GLY A 139 -2.84 -2.64 2.79
C GLY A 139 -1.84 -1.59 3.28
N THR A 140 -2.04 -1.12 4.52
CA THR A 140 -1.12 -0.15 5.15
C THR A 140 0.29 -0.76 5.24
N VAL A 141 1.29 -0.05 4.72
CA VAL A 141 2.69 -0.47 4.76
C VAL A 141 3.32 0.06 6.05
N SER A 142 3.69 -0.83 6.97
CA SER A 142 4.33 -0.48 8.23
C SER A 142 5.57 -1.33 8.46
N GLY A 143 6.63 -0.71 8.96
CA GLY A 143 7.81 -1.38 9.51
C GLY A 143 7.78 -1.48 11.03
N PRO A 144 8.75 -2.16 11.65
CA PRO A 144 8.82 -2.34 13.11
C PRO A 144 9.05 -1.05 13.89
N GLU A 145 9.78 -0.08 13.32
CA GLU A 145 10.13 1.15 14.02
C GLU A 145 9.04 2.21 13.94
N ARG A 146 9.02 3.15 14.91
CA ARG A 146 7.95 4.17 15.01
C ARG A 146 7.87 5.02 13.74
N GLU A 147 9.01 5.47 13.24
CA GLU A 147 9.15 6.28 12.02
C GLU A 147 8.88 5.48 10.73
N GLN A 148 8.56 4.20 10.82
CA GLN A 148 8.22 3.33 9.70
C GLN A 148 6.73 2.96 9.68
N ARG A 149 5.92 3.48 10.60
CA ARG A 149 4.48 3.20 10.69
C ARG A 149 3.72 3.87 9.55
N GLY A 150 2.82 3.14 8.89
CA GLY A 150 2.12 3.57 7.69
C GLY A 150 0.84 4.38 7.89
N SER A 151 0.40 4.56 9.14
CA SER A 151 -0.79 5.36 9.44
C SER A 151 -0.60 6.27 10.64
N PHE A 152 -1.38 7.36 10.68
CA PHE A 152 -1.38 8.27 11.83
C PHE A 152 -2.00 7.64 13.08
N LEU A 153 -2.85 6.63 12.92
CA LEU A 153 -3.32 5.79 14.02
C LEU A 153 -2.14 5.10 14.74
N GLU A 154 -1.23 4.51 13.96
CA GLU A 154 -0.05 3.84 14.51
C GLU A 154 0.98 4.86 15.03
N LEU A 155 1.27 5.93 14.27
CA LEU A 155 2.25 6.95 14.66
C LEU A 155 1.89 7.69 15.96
N SER A 156 0.59 7.93 16.17
CA SER A 156 0.05 8.56 17.37
C SER A 156 -0.38 7.57 18.45
N TRP A 157 -0.21 6.27 18.20
CA TRP A 157 -0.62 5.19 19.10
C TRP A 157 -2.08 5.31 19.59
N GLY A 158 -3.02 5.42 18.66
CA GLY A 158 -4.43 5.63 19.01
C GLY A 158 -4.72 7.03 19.55
N GLY A 159 -3.85 8.01 19.28
CA GLY A 159 -3.97 9.39 19.74
C GLY A 159 -3.38 9.67 21.12
N THR A 160 -2.70 8.70 21.75
CA THR A 160 -2.03 8.92 23.05
C THR A 160 -0.65 9.57 22.91
N GLU A 161 -0.05 9.52 21.71
CA GLU A 161 1.25 10.11 21.42
C GLU A 161 1.12 11.22 20.37
N GLN A 162 1.84 12.32 20.59
CA GLN A 162 1.91 13.43 19.64
C GLN A 162 2.88 13.10 18.49
N VAL A 163 2.52 13.51 17.28
CA VAL A 163 3.35 13.47 16.07
C VAL A 163 3.75 14.91 15.74
N LEU A 164 5.04 15.18 15.61
CA LEU A 164 5.55 16.49 15.22
C LEU A 164 5.35 16.70 13.72
N ILE A 165 4.71 17.81 13.32
CA ILE A 165 4.38 18.12 11.92
C ILE A 165 5.00 19.44 11.42
N GLY A 166 5.91 20.03 12.19
CA GLY A 166 6.74 21.17 11.77
C GLY A 166 6.87 22.24 12.86
N GLY A 167 8.07 22.79 13.05
CA GLY A 167 8.33 23.74 14.15
C GLY A 167 8.03 23.10 15.51
N ASP A 168 7.10 23.68 16.27
CA ASP A 168 6.56 23.15 17.53
C ASP A 168 5.15 22.57 17.39
N GLU A 169 4.63 22.45 16.16
CA GLU A 169 3.26 21.99 15.90
C GLU A 169 3.17 20.46 15.95
N THR A 170 2.14 19.97 16.65
CA THR A 170 1.87 18.54 16.77
C THR A 170 0.44 18.17 16.38
N ARG A 171 0.25 16.90 16.02
CA ARG A 171 -1.04 16.28 15.73
C ARG A 171 -1.10 14.85 16.26
N THR A 172 -2.32 14.32 16.34
CA THR A 172 -2.59 12.89 16.52
C THR A 172 -3.26 12.32 15.26
N PHE A 173 -4.32 12.99 14.81
CA PHE A 173 -5.04 12.75 13.55
C PHE A 173 -5.10 14.03 12.73
N LEU A 174 -5.56 13.89 11.49
CA LEU A 174 -5.70 15.00 10.56
C LEU A 174 -6.74 16.02 11.03
N GLU A 175 -6.42 17.29 10.83
CA GLU A 175 -7.33 18.42 10.99
C GLU A 175 -7.67 19.04 9.62
N ASP A 176 -8.72 19.86 9.57
CA ASP A 176 -9.09 20.58 8.35
C ASP A 176 -7.94 21.47 7.86
N GLY A 177 -7.65 21.42 6.56
CA GLY A 177 -6.53 22.11 5.93
C GLY A 177 -5.22 21.33 5.93
N ASP A 178 -5.10 20.23 6.69
CA ASP A 178 -3.90 19.40 6.65
C ASP A 178 -3.73 18.73 5.29
N THR A 179 -2.47 18.66 4.85
CA THR A 179 -2.10 18.06 3.57
C THR A 179 -1.18 16.86 3.78
N VAL A 180 -1.55 15.72 3.20
CA VAL A 180 -0.75 14.50 3.19
C VAL A 180 -0.17 14.28 1.81
N THR A 181 1.14 14.04 1.73
CA THR A 181 1.82 13.67 0.48
C THR A 181 2.56 12.35 0.64
N LEU A 182 2.22 11.37 -0.21
CA LEU A 182 3.01 10.16 -0.39
C LEU A 182 3.99 10.34 -1.54
N ARG A 183 5.22 9.88 -1.35
CA ARG A 183 6.24 9.77 -2.41
C ARG A 183 6.86 8.40 -2.34
N ALA A 184 7.29 7.88 -3.49
CA ALA A 184 8.15 6.71 -3.51
C ALA A 184 9.21 6.81 -4.61
N THR A 185 10.30 6.10 -4.37
CA THR A 185 11.35 5.84 -5.35
C THR A 185 11.77 4.38 -5.30
N ALA A 186 12.34 3.87 -6.39
CA ALA A 186 12.88 2.52 -6.50
C ALA A 186 14.24 2.52 -7.21
N PRO A 187 15.10 1.53 -6.94
CA PRO A 187 16.26 1.25 -7.79
C PRO A 187 15.83 0.98 -9.24
N GLY A 188 16.55 1.55 -10.20
CA GLY A 188 16.39 1.32 -11.63
C GLY A 188 17.63 0.64 -12.24
N ALA A 189 17.53 0.31 -13.53
CA ALA A 189 18.64 -0.27 -14.28
C ALA A 189 19.89 0.63 -14.22
N GLU A 190 21.08 0.03 -14.23
CA GLU A 190 22.37 0.73 -14.29
C GLU A 190 22.57 1.78 -13.17
N GLY A 191 21.96 1.57 -12.01
CA GLY A 191 22.07 2.49 -10.86
C GLY A 191 21.22 3.75 -10.98
N THR A 192 20.31 3.82 -11.95
CA THR A 192 19.30 4.90 -12.04
C THR A 192 18.29 4.82 -10.89
N ARG A 193 17.48 5.86 -10.73
CA ARG A 193 16.41 5.90 -9.73
C ARG A 193 15.06 6.20 -10.39
N ILE A 194 14.07 5.37 -10.09
CA ILE A 194 12.71 5.50 -10.61
C ILE A 194 11.89 6.27 -9.60
N GLY A 195 11.19 7.31 -10.05
CA GLY A 195 10.25 8.09 -9.22
C GLY A 195 8.81 7.79 -9.59
N PHE A 196 7.92 7.76 -8.59
CA PHE A 196 6.49 7.50 -8.78
C PHE A 196 5.64 8.78 -8.96
N GLY A 197 6.28 9.95 -8.81
CA GLY A 197 5.57 11.22 -8.62
C GLY A 197 4.92 11.31 -7.23
N PRO A 198 4.47 12.52 -6.83
CA PRO A 198 3.74 12.69 -5.58
C PRO A 198 2.29 12.24 -5.70
N LEU A 199 1.74 11.75 -4.59
CA LEU A 199 0.31 11.61 -4.36
C LEU A 199 -0.07 12.51 -3.19
N THR A 200 -0.76 13.62 -3.47
CA THR A 200 -1.10 14.64 -2.47
C THR A 200 -2.61 14.78 -2.34
N GLY A 201 -3.08 14.93 -1.11
CA GLY A 201 -4.45 15.36 -0.83
C GLY A 201 -4.53 16.25 0.40
N THR A 202 -5.50 17.16 0.40
CA THR A 202 -5.75 18.13 1.48
C THR A 202 -7.13 17.87 2.07
N VAL A 203 -7.21 17.83 3.39
CA VAL A 203 -8.48 17.64 4.11
C VAL A 203 -9.28 18.94 4.05
N LEU A 204 -10.54 18.83 3.65
CA LEU A 204 -11.48 19.94 3.64
C LEU A 204 -12.47 19.79 4.81
N PRO A 205 -13.00 20.91 5.33
CA PRO A 205 -14.04 20.86 6.34
C PRO A 205 -15.24 20.00 5.92
N ALA A 206 -15.77 19.27 6.90
CA ALA A 206 -17.04 18.58 6.75
C ALA A 206 -18.17 19.58 6.46
N ARG A 207 -19.26 19.09 5.86
CA ARG A 207 -20.45 19.90 5.53
C ARG A 207 -21.36 20.12 6.71
#